data_AF-A0A8S3IG25-F1
#
_entry.id   AF-A0A8S3IG25-F1
#
_cell.length_a   1.000
_cell.length_b   1.000
_cell.length_c   1.000
_cell.angle_alpha   90.00
_cell.angle_beta   90.00
_cell.angle_gamma   90.00
#
_symmetry.space_group_name_H-M   'P 1'
#
loop_
_entity.id
_entity.type
_entity.pdbx_description
1 polymer ?
#
loop_
_entity_poly.entity_id
_entity_poly.type
_entity_poly.pdbx_seq_one_letter_code
_entity_poly.pdbx_strand_id
1 'polypeptide(L)'
;NASYESIANATLPIIPNYLRHPVFPYISSEPRSNLPNLLANDTQTITLLCRIADDPSETDYVEFEFNKSPIIGSFERLQSNICHELDIDRIDKLRRLPCVRVRNDRDVERLKDNHMLEVILIKQ
;
A
#
# COMPACT_ATOMS: atom_id res chain seq x y z
N ASN A 1 29.06 6.49 43.21
CA ASN A 1 28.60 5.10 43.42
C ASN A 1 27.08 5.08 43.46
N ALA A 2 26.42 5.02 42.30
CA ALA A 2 24.99 4.78 42.22
C ALA A 2 24.80 3.28 41.96
N SER A 3 24.42 2.56 43.00
CA SER A 3 24.11 1.13 42.96
C SER A 3 22.76 0.93 42.25
N TYR A 4 22.80 0.27 41.09
CA TYR A 4 21.62 -0.21 40.38
C TYR A 4 21.03 -1.37 41.19
N GLU A 5 20.04 -1.07 42.02
CA GLU A 5 19.22 -2.11 42.63
C GLU A 5 18.42 -2.81 41.54
N SER A 6 18.61 -4.12 41.45
CA SER A 6 17.87 -5.00 40.55
C SER A 6 16.39 -4.96 40.91
N ILE A 7 15.57 -4.31 40.07
CA ILE A 7 14.10 -4.31 40.15
C ILE A 7 13.58 -5.68 39.66
N ALA A 8 14.10 -6.77 40.22
CA ALA A 8 13.71 -8.13 39.83
C ALA A 8 12.35 -8.55 40.43
N ASN A 9 11.84 -7.78 41.41
CA ASN A 9 10.67 -8.15 42.22
C ASN A 9 9.59 -7.05 42.31
N ALA A 10 9.55 -6.10 41.38
CA ALA A 10 8.44 -5.14 41.34
C ALA A 10 7.23 -5.79 40.68
N THR A 11 6.27 -6.21 41.50
CA THR A 11 4.94 -6.60 41.03
C THR A 11 4.31 -5.39 40.34
N LEU A 12 3.99 -5.53 39.05
CA LEU A 12 3.38 -4.44 38.28
C LEU A 12 2.06 -4.03 38.94
N PRO A 13 1.74 -2.73 39.03
CA PRO A 13 0.52 -2.23 39.69
C PRO A 13 -0.78 -2.67 38.98
N ILE A 14 -0.65 -3.34 37.84
CA ILE A 14 -1.75 -3.85 37.04
C ILE A 14 -1.48 -5.33 36.84
N ILE A 15 -2.42 -6.17 37.29
CA ILE A 15 -2.43 -7.59 36.97
C ILE A 15 -3.26 -7.73 35.69
N PRO A 16 -2.65 -7.98 34.52
CA PRO A 16 -3.40 -8.17 33.29
C PRO A 16 -4.28 -9.42 33.41
N ASN A 17 -5.60 -9.23 33.33
CA ASN A 17 -6.58 -10.31 33.28
C ASN A 17 -6.66 -10.86 31.85
N TYR A 18 -5.75 -11.77 31.50
CA TYR A 18 -5.77 -12.43 30.21
C TYR A 18 -6.95 -13.40 30.14
N LEU A 19 -7.91 -13.13 29.26
CA LEU A 19 -8.96 -14.09 28.90
C LEU A 19 -8.29 -15.35 28.34
N ARG A 20 -8.44 -16.46 29.04
CA ARG A 20 -7.91 -17.77 28.62
C ARG A 20 -8.71 -18.21 27.39
N HIS A 21 -8.07 -18.13 26.21
CA HIS A 21 -8.68 -18.38 24.89
C HIS A 21 -9.72 -17.33 24.45
N PRO A 22 -9.30 -16.14 24.00
CA PRO A 22 -10.21 -15.28 23.26
C PRO A 22 -10.68 -16.06 22.03
N VAL A 23 -12.00 -16.08 21.79
CA VAL A 23 -12.55 -16.61 20.55
C VAL A 23 -11.92 -15.85 19.39
N PHE A 24 -11.19 -16.55 18.53
CA PHE A 24 -10.62 -15.96 17.33
C PHE A 24 -11.75 -15.77 16.31
N PRO A 25 -12.09 -14.53 15.91
CA PRO A 25 -13.24 -14.25 15.05
C PRO A 25 -13.12 -14.80 13.62
N TYR A 26 -12.01 -15.47 13.29
CA TYR A 26 -11.76 -16.08 11.99
C TYR A 26 -12.02 -17.59 11.95
N ILE A 27 -12.31 -18.23 13.09
CA ILE A 27 -12.61 -19.67 13.14
C ILE A 27 -14.11 -19.84 13.34
N SER A 28 -14.89 -19.76 12.26
CA SER A 28 -16.28 -20.19 12.27
C SER A 28 -16.33 -21.72 12.19
N SER A 29 -16.88 -22.36 13.21
CA SER A 29 -17.27 -23.79 13.19
C SER A 29 -18.59 -23.99 12.45
N GLU A 30 -18.76 -23.31 11.32
CA GLU A 30 -19.94 -23.41 10.45
C GLU A 30 -19.60 -24.34 9.27
N PRO A 31 -20.52 -25.23 8.86
CA PRO A 31 -20.35 -25.97 7.62
C PRO A 31 -20.23 -24.96 6.47
N ARG A 32 -19.20 -25.12 5.63
CA ARG A 32 -18.90 -24.26 4.47
C ARG A 32 -19.95 -24.41 3.37
N SER A 33 -21.21 -24.06 3.61
CA SER A 33 -22.26 -24.02 2.57
C SER A 33 -22.53 -22.61 2.02
N ASN A 34 -21.84 -21.58 2.54
CA ASN A 34 -21.87 -20.24 1.97
C ASN A 34 -20.45 -19.84 1.60
N LEU A 35 -20.03 -20.30 0.41
CA LEU A 35 -18.89 -19.71 -0.27
C LEU A 35 -19.43 -18.42 -0.93
N PRO A 36 -19.13 -17.22 -0.41
CA PRO A 36 -19.52 -16.01 -1.12
C PRO A 36 -18.70 -15.99 -2.40
N ASN A 37 -19.39 -16.08 -3.53
CA ASN A 37 -18.94 -15.68 -4.86
C ASN A 37 -17.40 -15.59 -5.05
N LEU A 38 -16.71 -16.72 -5.12
CA LEU A 38 -15.28 -16.76 -5.53
C LEU A 38 -15.07 -16.35 -7.00
N LEU A 39 -16.15 -15.95 -7.69
CA LEU A 39 -16.16 -15.44 -9.04
C LEU A 39 -16.62 -13.98 -9.12
N ALA A 40 -16.75 -13.29 -8.00
CA ALA A 40 -16.67 -11.83 -8.01
C ALA A 40 -15.19 -11.48 -7.86
N ASN A 41 -14.42 -11.70 -8.93
CA ASN A 41 -13.21 -10.92 -9.11
C ASN A 41 -13.69 -9.49 -9.28
N ASP A 42 -13.96 -8.79 -8.16
CA ASP A 42 -14.02 -7.34 -8.14
C ASP A 42 -12.69 -6.90 -8.72
N THR A 43 -12.68 -6.59 -10.01
CA THR A 43 -11.57 -5.93 -10.64
C THR A 43 -11.48 -4.60 -9.92
N GLN A 44 -10.61 -4.54 -8.91
CA GLN A 44 -10.33 -3.33 -8.14
C GLN A 44 -9.51 -2.40 -9.04
N THR A 45 -10.16 -1.88 -10.07
CA THR A 45 -9.67 -0.78 -10.87
C THR A 45 -9.76 0.48 -10.02
N ILE A 46 -8.68 1.24 -10.00
CA ILE A 46 -8.63 2.54 -9.37
C ILE A 46 -8.12 3.58 -10.36
N THR A 47 -8.55 4.81 -10.20
CA THR A 47 -8.05 5.96 -10.94
C THR A 47 -6.90 6.58 -10.18
N LEU A 48 -5.80 6.85 -10.87
CA LEU A 48 -4.62 7.51 -10.34
C LEU A 48 -4.35 8.79 -11.12
N LEU A 49 -3.83 9.79 -10.42
CA LEU A 49 -3.46 11.08 -10.98
C LEU A 49 -1.93 11.13 -11.04
N CYS A 50 -1.32 11.28 -12.21
CA CYS A 50 0.14 11.28 -12.35
C CYS A 50 0.67 12.54 -13.03
N ARG A 51 1.84 13.00 -12.60
CA ARG A 51 2.59 14.07 -13.25
C ARG A 51 4.09 13.87 -13.17
N ILE A 52 4.83 14.62 -13.97
CA ILE A 52 6.29 14.70 -13.92
C ILE A 52 6.71 15.72 -12.85
N ALA A 53 7.67 15.36 -12.00
CA ALA A 53 8.16 16.22 -10.91
C ALA A 53 9.04 17.38 -11.42
N ASP A 54 9.82 17.09 -12.46
CA ASP A 54 10.91 17.92 -12.93
C ASP A 54 10.48 18.96 -13.97
N ASP A 55 9.21 18.94 -14.41
CA ASP A 55 8.66 19.91 -15.36
C ASP A 55 7.84 20.99 -14.63
N PRO A 56 8.37 22.22 -14.46
CA PRO A 56 7.62 23.32 -13.84
C PRO A 56 6.57 23.93 -14.77
N SER A 57 6.59 23.62 -16.07
CA SER A 57 5.61 24.09 -17.06
C SER A 57 4.34 23.25 -17.05
N GLU A 58 4.45 21.96 -16.72
CA GLU A 58 3.32 21.03 -16.67
C GLU A 58 2.88 20.81 -15.22
N THR A 59 1.85 21.55 -14.81
CA THR A 59 1.24 21.39 -13.47
C THR A 59 0.11 20.36 -13.44
N ASP A 60 -0.32 19.92 -14.61
CA ASP A 60 -1.53 19.13 -14.78
C ASP A 60 -1.25 17.66 -14.45
N TYR A 61 -2.27 17.01 -13.88
CA TYR A 61 -2.23 15.58 -13.62
C TYR A 61 -2.95 14.86 -14.76
N VAL A 62 -2.33 13.81 -15.26
CA VAL A 62 -2.96 12.87 -16.18
C VAL A 62 -3.66 11.79 -15.35
N GLU A 63 -4.95 11.63 -15.59
CA GLU A 63 -5.77 10.57 -14.98
C GLU A 63 -5.65 9.28 -15.78
N PHE A 64 -5.36 8.18 -15.09
CA PHE A 64 -5.32 6.86 -15.72
C PHE A 64 -5.88 5.78 -14.79
N GLU A 65 -6.46 4.74 -15.41
CA GLU A 65 -7.00 3.60 -14.68
C GLU A 65 -5.94 2.52 -14.48
N PHE A 66 -5.91 1.96 -13.26
CA PHE A 66 -4.99 0.89 -12.90
C PHE A 66 -5.71 -0.25 -12.19
N ASN A 67 -5.52 -1.48 -12.68
CA ASN A 67 -6.10 -2.68 -12.12
C ASN A 67 -5.22 -3.26 -11.01
N LYS A 68 -5.72 -3.27 -9.76
CA LYS A 68 -5.02 -3.84 -8.60
C LYS A 68 -5.27 -5.32 -8.35
N SER A 69 -5.82 -6.05 -9.31
CA SER A 69 -5.98 -7.51 -9.16
C SER A 69 -4.66 -8.14 -8.72
N PRO A 70 -4.64 -9.06 -7.74
CA PRO A 70 -3.40 -9.65 -7.23
C PRO A 70 -2.54 -10.36 -8.30
N ILE A 71 -3.14 -10.70 -9.46
CA ILE A 71 -2.44 -11.31 -10.60
C ILE A 71 -1.92 -10.24 -11.57
N ILE A 72 -2.61 -9.09 -11.69
CA ILE A 72 -2.36 -8.09 -12.72
C ILE A 72 -1.68 -6.82 -12.19
N GLY A 73 -1.98 -6.41 -10.96
CA GLY A 73 -1.52 -5.18 -10.33
C GLY A 73 -0.13 -5.25 -9.73
N SER A 74 0.89 -5.52 -10.56
CA SER A 74 2.29 -5.45 -10.14
C SER A 74 2.85 -4.03 -10.24
N PHE A 75 3.89 -3.75 -9.47
CA PHE A 75 4.64 -2.49 -9.51
C PHE A 75 5.26 -2.23 -10.89
N GLU A 76 5.79 -3.27 -11.53
CA GLU A 76 6.35 -3.17 -12.89
C GLU A 76 5.31 -2.74 -13.93
N ARG A 77 4.09 -3.29 -13.83
CA ARG A 77 2.97 -2.90 -14.70
C ARG A 77 2.50 -1.48 -14.43
N LEU A 78 2.44 -1.08 -13.16
CA LEU A 78 2.15 0.31 -12.82
C LEU A 78 3.17 1.26 -13.47
N GLN A 79 4.47 0.95 -13.36
CA GLN A 79 5.52 1.76 -14.00
C GLN A 79 5.36 1.79 -15.52
N SER A 80 5.08 0.65 -16.14
CA SER A 80 4.91 0.55 -17.60
C SER A 80 3.71 1.35 -18.09
N ASN A 81 2.58 1.29 -17.37
CA ASN A 81 1.39 2.08 -17.72
C ASN A 81 1.67 3.58 -17.57
N ILE A 82 2.36 4.00 -16.51
CA ILE A 82 2.73 5.40 -16.31
C ILE A 82 3.67 5.88 -17.42
N CYS A 83 4.66 5.06 -17.80
CA CYS A 83 5.56 5.35 -18.91
C CYS A 83 4.80 5.54 -20.24
N HIS A 84 3.83 4.67 -20.52
CA HIS A 84 3.02 4.76 -21.73
C HIS A 84 2.11 5.98 -21.73
N GLU A 85 1.46 6.27 -20.60
CA GLU A 85 0.48 7.37 -20.50
C GLU A 85 1.14 8.76 -20.57
N LEU A 86 2.34 8.89 -20.00
CA LEU A 86 3.09 10.15 -19.98
C LEU A 86 4.13 10.27 -21.12
N ASP A 87 4.20 9.28 -22.02
CA ASP A 87 5.20 9.19 -23.10
C ASP A 87 6.66 9.31 -22.59
N ILE A 88 6.97 8.59 -21.50
CA ILE A 88 8.28 8.59 -20.83
C ILE A 88 8.95 7.24 -21.00
N ASP A 89 10.24 7.26 -21.33
CA ASP A 89 11.03 6.04 -21.54
C ASP A 89 11.37 5.31 -20.22
N ARG A 90 11.84 6.03 -19.19
CA ARG A 90 12.24 5.40 -17.91
C ARG A 90 12.05 6.27 -16.67
N ILE A 91 11.50 5.65 -15.63
CA ILE A 91 11.26 6.26 -14.32
C ILE A 91 12.42 5.97 -13.37
N ASP A 92 12.97 7.00 -12.70
CA ASP A 92 13.93 6.84 -11.60
C ASP A 92 13.21 6.53 -10.28
N LYS A 93 12.23 7.37 -9.92
CA LYS A 93 11.49 7.25 -8.66
C LYS A 93 10.02 7.58 -8.86
N LEU A 94 9.17 6.75 -8.26
CA LEU A 94 7.74 6.98 -8.14
C LEU A 94 7.39 7.38 -6.70
N ARG A 95 6.66 8.49 -6.53
CA ARG A 95 6.25 8.99 -5.21
C ARG A 95 4.77 9.33 -5.22
N ARG A 96 4.05 8.88 -4.20
CA ARG A 96 2.72 9.39 -3.87
C ARG A 96 2.86 10.67 -3.06
N LEU A 97 2.15 11.72 -3.42
CA LEU A 97 2.16 12.96 -2.66
C LEU A 97 1.57 12.77 -1.24
N PRO A 98 2.11 13.47 -0.22
CA PRO A 98 3.12 14.53 -0.35
C PRO A 98 4.57 14.07 -0.50
N CYS A 99 4.98 12.82 -0.17
CA CYS A 99 6.40 12.37 -0.27
C CYS A 99 6.60 10.84 -0.04
N VAL A 100 5.61 9.99 -0.30
CA VAL A 100 5.68 8.55 0.00
C VAL A 100 6.17 7.76 -1.22
N ARG A 101 7.37 7.17 -1.13
CA ARG A 101 7.92 6.38 -2.24
C ARG A 101 7.16 5.07 -2.44
N VAL A 102 6.78 4.77 -3.68
CA VAL A 102 6.22 3.48 -4.10
C VAL A 102 7.36 2.63 -4.66
N ARG A 103 7.62 1.45 -4.08
CA ARG A 103 8.82 0.65 -4.41
C ARG A 103 8.55 -0.81 -4.76
N ASN A 104 7.40 -1.33 -4.36
CA ASN A 104 7.04 -2.73 -4.51
C ASN A 104 5.53 -2.89 -4.58
N ASP A 105 5.08 -4.11 -4.87
CA ASP A 105 3.66 -4.45 -5.03
C ASP A 105 2.84 -4.14 -3.77
N ARG A 106 3.44 -4.27 -2.58
CA ARG A 106 2.78 -3.94 -1.31
C ARG A 106 2.52 -2.45 -1.16
N ASP A 107 3.38 -1.59 -1.72
CA ASP A 107 3.16 -0.15 -1.77
C ASP A 107 2.08 0.19 -2.81
N VAL A 108 1.96 -0.58 -3.90
CA VAL A 108 0.90 -0.44 -4.91
C VAL A 108 -0.47 -0.81 -4.36
N GLU A 109 -0.55 -1.91 -3.59
CA GLU A 109 -1.78 -2.34 -2.91
C GLU A 109 -2.35 -1.23 -2.00
N ARG A 110 -1.47 -0.44 -1.38
CA ARG A 110 -1.85 0.69 -0.50
C ARG A 110 -2.33 1.93 -1.25
N LEU A 111 -2.17 1.99 -2.57
CA LEU A 111 -2.74 3.08 -3.35
C LEU A 111 -4.27 3.04 -3.23
N LYS A 112 -4.94 4.15 -3.48
CA LYS A 112 -6.39 4.27 -3.50
C LYS A 112 -6.77 5.14 -4.68
N ASP A 113 -8.07 5.20 -4.93
CA ASP A 113 -8.64 6.07 -5.94
C ASP A 113 -8.21 7.53 -5.73
N ASN A 114 -7.93 8.22 -6.82
CA ASN A 114 -7.50 9.62 -6.89
C ASN A 114 -6.23 9.93 -6.09
N HIS A 115 -5.39 8.92 -5.84
CA HIS A 115 -4.07 9.18 -5.30
C HIS A 115 -3.19 9.87 -6.34
N MET A 116 -2.56 10.97 -5.91
CA MET A 116 -1.67 11.76 -6.72
C MET A 116 -0.25 11.18 -6.65
N LEU A 117 0.29 10.87 -7.81
CA LEU A 117 1.61 10.32 -8.05
C LEU A 117 2.47 11.35 -8.78
N GLU A 118 3.74 11.34 -8.42
CA GLU A 118 4.78 12.18 -8.99
C GLU A 118 5.93 11.27 -9.43
N VAL A 119 6.33 11.46 -10.68
CA VAL A 119 7.35 10.68 -11.37
C VAL A 119 8.60 11.54 -11.49
N ILE A 120 9.72 10.99 -11.04
CA ILE A 120 11.04 11.61 -11.20
C ILE A 120 11.76 10.86 -12.31
N LEU A 121 12.29 11.63 -13.26
CA LEU A 121 13.00 11.10 -14.41
C LEU A 121 14.47 10.83 -14.07
N ILE A 122 15.08 9.93 -14.82
CA ILE A 122 16.53 9.74 -14.75
C ILE A 122 17.16 11.00 -15.35
N LYS A 123 18.03 11.67 -14.58
CA LYS A 123 18.85 12.76 -15.11
C LYS A 123 19.77 12.20 -16.18
N GLN A 124 19.67 12.76 -17.39
CA GLN A 124 20.65 12.51 -18.46
C GLN A 124 22.03 13.03 -18.06
#